data_AF-K9VFQ1-F1
#
_entry.id   AF-K9VFQ1-F1
#
_cell.length_a   1.000
_cell.length_b   1.000
_cell.length_c   1.000
_cell.angle_alpha   90.00
_cell.angle_beta   90.00
_cell.angle_gamma   90.00
#
_symmetry.space_group_name_H-M   'P 1'
#
loop_
_entity.id
_entity.type
_entity.pdbx_description
1 polymer ?
#
loop_
_entity_poly.entity_id
_entity_poly.type
_entity_poly.pdbx_seq_one_letter_code
_entity_poly.pdbx_strand_id
1 'polypeptide(L)'
;MIRPSFSADPDLRHRHLGTDLTEHPHSSEILAEINSGKLLMVDSRRRNGLILIKRFHAEFAGPGAAVGGAFDVDSQQAIPVGDFCLVCPQSPQEIQKAFGIRRQWVRLTEQLTAKPTALERAQMILTQFEQYLDSETVAQIPDEALALLVGVFPQTIRAARQIDN
;
A
#
# COMPACT_ATOMS: atom_id res chain seq x y z
N MET A 1 8.81 36.62 48.66
CA MET A 1 8.64 35.21 49.08
C MET A 1 7.17 34.85 48.85
N ILE A 2 6.88 33.62 48.42
CA ILE A 2 5.60 33.05 47.91
C ILE A 2 5.44 33.07 46.36
N ARG A 3 5.86 31.95 45.75
CA ARG A 3 5.29 31.26 44.55
C ARG A 3 4.27 30.21 45.08
N PRO A 4 3.51 29.44 44.26
CA PRO A 4 3.10 29.53 42.84
C PRO A 4 1.56 29.30 42.68
N SER A 5 0.99 29.30 41.46
CA SER A 5 0.68 28.03 40.77
C SER A 5 0.53 28.25 39.26
N PHE A 6 1.44 27.62 38.49
CA PHE A 6 1.23 27.36 37.08
C PHE A 6 0.24 26.21 36.98
N SER A 7 -0.90 26.45 36.33
CA SER A 7 -1.79 25.41 35.84
C SER A 7 -1.05 24.65 34.74
N ALA A 8 -0.78 23.37 35.01
CA ALA A 8 -0.27 22.44 34.01
C ALA A 8 -1.44 22.05 33.10
N ASP A 9 -1.26 22.32 31.80
CA ASP A 9 -2.13 21.89 30.71
C ASP A 9 -2.06 20.35 30.58
N PRO A 10 -3.19 19.61 30.67
CA PRO A 10 -3.18 18.15 30.74
C PRO A 10 -3.02 17.45 29.39
N ASP A 11 -2.85 18.17 28.27
CA ASP A 11 -2.77 17.57 26.93
C ASP A 11 -1.35 17.31 26.40
N LEU A 12 -0.34 17.31 27.26
CA LEU A 12 0.97 16.74 26.97
C LEU A 12 0.96 15.20 27.05
N ARG A 13 0.16 14.56 26.20
CA ARG A 13 0.29 13.12 25.94
C ARG A 13 1.55 12.87 25.12
N HIS A 14 2.59 12.43 25.81
CA HIS A 14 3.70 11.61 25.36
C HIS A 14 3.98 11.59 23.84
N ARG A 15 4.82 12.53 23.37
CA ARG A 15 5.59 12.36 22.13
C ARG A 15 6.56 11.20 22.34
N HIS A 16 6.20 10.00 21.90
CA HIS A 16 7.17 8.93 21.72
C HIS A 16 7.99 9.23 20.46
N LEU A 17 9.29 9.44 20.65
CA LEU A 17 10.28 9.48 19.60
C LEU A 17 10.47 8.04 19.07
N GLY A 18 9.66 7.64 18.09
CA GLY A 18 9.74 6.30 17.49
C GLY A 18 8.48 5.95 16.72
N THR A 19 8.53 6.10 15.38
CA THR A 19 7.50 5.70 14.40
C THR A 19 6.07 6.10 14.79
N ASP A 20 5.58 7.23 14.26
CA ASP A 20 4.13 7.46 14.16
C ASP A 20 3.56 6.37 13.22
N LEU A 21 3.17 5.25 13.82
CA LEU A 21 2.47 4.15 13.18
C LEU A 21 1.00 4.54 13.15
N THR A 22 0.46 4.75 11.95
CA THR A 22 -0.99 4.85 11.79
C THR A 22 -1.53 3.50 11.36
N GLU A 23 -2.16 2.82 12.30
CA GLU A 23 -2.98 1.64 12.02
C GLU A 23 -4.38 2.14 11.63
N HIS A 24 -4.80 1.85 10.39
CA HIS A 24 -6.09 2.29 9.87
C HIS A 24 -7.07 1.11 9.85
N PRO A 25 -8.08 1.11 10.72
CA PRO A 25 -9.08 0.03 10.75
C PRO A 25 -10.02 0.08 9.53
N HIS A 26 -10.10 1.20 8.80
CA HIS A 26 -11.05 1.39 7.71
C HIS A 26 -10.41 1.98 6.44
N SER A 27 -10.70 1.36 5.29
CA SER A 27 -10.18 1.79 3.97
C SER A 27 -10.51 3.23 3.59
N SER A 28 -11.60 3.80 4.10
CA SER A 28 -11.97 5.20 3.88
C SER A 28 -11.03 6.19 4.57
N GLU A 29 -10.49 5.83 5.74
CA GLU A 29 -9.52 6.65 6.46
C GLU A 29 -8.16 6.62 5.75
N ILE A 30 -7.75 5.45 5.28
CA ILE A 30 -6.55 5.29 4.44
C ILE A 30 -6.67 6.18 3.21
N LEU A 31 -7.79 6.09 2.49
CA LEU A 31 -8.00 6.88 1.28
C LEU A 31 -7.97 8.39 1.57
N ALA A 32 -8.60 8.84 2.65
CA ALA A 32 -8.58 10.25 3.04
C ALA A 32 -7.16 10.73 3.36
N GLU A 33 -6.35 9.89 4.01
CA GLU A 33 -4.97 10.24 4.31
C GLU A 33 -4.08 10.26 3.05
N ILE A 34 -4.22 9.29 2.16
CA ILE A 34 -3.54 9.30 0.85
C ILE A 34 -3.92 10.55 0.05
N ASN A 35 -5.21 10.89 0.02
CA ASN A 35 -5.72 12.05 -0.70
C ASN A 35 -5.43 13.39 0.01
N SER A 36 -4.92 13.37 1.24
CA SER A 36 -4.46 14.59 1.93
C SER A 36 -3.19 15.17 1.32
N GLY A 37 -2.49 14.41 0.47
CA GLY A 37 -1.23 14.81 -0.16
C GLY A 37 -0.02 14.69 0.75
N LYS A 38 -0.17 14.15 1.96
CA LYS A 38 0.96 13.80 2.84
C LYS A 38 1.76 12.67 2.22
N LEU A 39 3.09 12.76 2.30
CA LEU A 39 3.98 11.67 1.90
C LEU A 39 4.13 10.67 3.04
N LEU A 40 3.74 9.43 2.77
CA LEU A 40 3.83 8.31 3.69
C LEU A 40 4.57 7.14 3.04
N MET A 41 4.80 6.11 3.84
CA MET A 41 5.47 4.89 3.44
C MET A 41 4.73 3.69 4.02
N VAL A 42 4.61 2.61 3.24
CA VAL A 42 4.17 1.31 3.76
C VAL A 42 5.25 0.74 4.68
N ASP A 43 4.89 0.23 5.87
CA ASP A 43 5.89 -0.28 6.83
C ASP A 43 6.73 -1.42 6.22
N SER A 44 8.02 -1.15 6.03
CA SER A 44 8.99 -2.10 5.45
C SER A 44 9.23 -3.37 6.27
N ARG A 45 8.79 -3.42 7.53
CA ARG A 45 9.03 -4.54 8.46
C ARG A 45 7.94 -5.61 8.42
N ARG A 46 6.83 -5.35 7.75
CA ARG A 46 5.65 -6.23 7.71
C ARG A 46 5.46 -6.79 6.30
N ARG A 47 4.79 -7.95 6.17
CA ARG A 47 4.35 -8.47 4.87
C ARG A 47 3.01 -7.82 4.54
N ASN A 48 3.08 -6.65 3.93
CA ASN A 48 1.91 -5.84 3.66
C ASN A 48 2.03 -5.03 2.37
N GLY A 49 0.95 -4.36 2.03
CA GLY A 49 0.96 -3.44 0.91
C GLY A 49 -0.34 -2.67 0.77
N LEU A 50 -0.35 -1.75 -0.18
CA LEU A 50 -1.52 -0.97 -0.54
C LEU A 50 -1.75 -1.09 -2.03
N ILE A 51 -2.97 -1.49 -2.42
CA ILE A 51 -3.42 -1.36 -3.80
C ILE A 51 -4.19 -0.05 -3.92
N LEU A 52 -3.71 0.84 -4.77
CA LEU A 52 -4.34 2.12 -5.06
C LEU A 52 -5.09 2.01 -6.38
N ILE A 53 -6.40 2.17 -6.33
CA ILE A 53 -7.25 2.16 -7.52
C ILE A 53 -7.36 3.60 -8.03
N LYS A 54 -6.83 3.84 -9.22
CA LYS A 54 -6.95 5.11 -9.94
C LYS A 54 -8.01 4.98 -11.03
N ARG A 55 -8.27 6.09 -11.72
CA ARG A 55 -9.37 6.18 -12.70
C ARG A 55 -9.36 5.08 -13.77
N PHE A 56 -8.18 4.62 -14.20
CA PHE A 56 -8.04 3.69 -15.32
C PHE A 56 -7.21 2.44 -15.04
N HIS A 57 -6.54 2.40 -13.89
CA HIS A 57 -5.60 1.34 -13.53
C HIS A 57 -5.46 1.24 -12.02
N ALA A 58 -4.80 0.18 -11.56
CA ALA A 58 -4.37 0.05 -10.18
C ALA A 58 -2.84 0.09 -10.09
N GLU A 59 -2.33 0.49 -8.93
CA GLU A 59 -0.90 0.44 -8.62
C GLU A 59 -0.69 -0.24 -7.26
N PHE A 60 0.32 -1.10 -7.15
CA PHE A 60 0.66 -1.75 -5.88
C PHE A 60 1.87 -1.11 -5.21
N ALA A 61 1.73 -0.74 -3.94
CA ALA A 61 2.80 -0.24 -3.09
C ALA A 61 3.10 -1.30 -2.02
N GLY A 62 4.18 -2.06 -2.21
CA GLY A 62 4.62 -3.05 -1.23
C GLY A 62 5.47 -2.46 -0.10
N PRO A 63 6.07 -3.31 0.76
CA PRO A 63 6.77 -2.87 1.96
C PRO A 63 7.87 -1.85 1.66
N GLY A 64 7.86 -0.73 2.38
CA GLY A 64 8.80 0.38 2.21
C GLY A 64 8.52 1.30 1.03
N ALA A 65 7.49 1.05 0.21
CA ALA A 65 7.14 1.92 -0.91
C ALA A 65 6.52 3.24 -0.43
N ALA A 66 6.82 4.32 -1.14
CA ALA A 66 6.18 5.62 -0.95
C ALA A 66 4.72 5.59 -1.43
N VAL A 67 3.83 6.23 -0.68
CA VAL A 67 2.40 6.42 -1.00
C VAL A 67 1.94 7.83 -0.61
N GLY A 68 0.87 8.31 -1.23
CA GLY A 68 0.35 9.65 -0.99
C GLY A 68 1.09 10.70 -1.82
N GLY A 69 1.46 11.83 -1.21
CA GLY A 69 2.07 12.94 -1.93
C GLY A 69 1.19 13.44 -3.08
N ALA A 70 1.78 14.12 -4.08
CA ALA A 70 1.03 14.64 -5.22
C ALA A 70 0.57 13.58 -6.23
N PHE A 71 1.10 12.35 -6.17
CA PHE A 71 0.92 11.34 -7.21
C PHE A 71 -0.23 10.36 -6.94
N ASP A 72 -0.74 10.31 -5.70
CA ASP A 72 -1.85 9.44 -5.32
C ASP A 72 -3.11 10.20 -4.91
N VAL A 73 -3.13 11.54 -4.99
CA VAL A 73 -4.25 12.40 -4.55
C VAL A 73 -5.57 12.11 -5.27
N ASP A 74 -5.50 11.57 -6.49
CA ASP A 74 -6.65 11.22 -7.32
C ASP A 74 -7.04 9.73 -7.21
N SER A 75 -6.51 9.02 -6.20
CA SER A 75 -6.92 7.65 -5.91
C SER A 75 -8.40 7.61 -5.56
N GLN A 76 -9.13 6.70 -6.20
CA GLN A 76 -10.56 6.48 -5.99
C GLN A 76 -10.81 5.49 -4.85
N GLN A 77 -9.90 4.53 -4.67
CA GLN A 77 -9.95 3.56 -3.57
C GLN A 77 -8.53 3.19 -3.12
N ALA A 78 -8.42 2.79 -1.86
CA ALA A 78 -7.20 2.29 -1.25
C ALA A 78 -7.52 0.96 -0.53
N ILE A 79 -6.92 -0.13 -1.01
CA ILE A 79 -7.19 -1.48 -0.50
C ILE A 79 -5.94 -1.95 0.26
N PRO A 80 -5.99 -2.00 1.61
CA PRO A 80 -4.89 -2.53 2.40
C PRO A 80 -4.78 -4.04 2.20
N VAL A 81 -3.55 -4.55 2.19
CA VAL A 81 -3.23 -5.97 1.99
C VAL A 81 -2.26 -6.42 3.07
N GLY A 82 -2.53 -7.59 3.68
CA GLY A 82 -1.71 -8.15 4.76
C GLY A 82 -1.81 -7.36 6.06
N ASP A 83 -0.76 -7.42 6.87
CA ASP A 83 -0.63 -6.66 8.13
C ASP A 83 -0.29 -5.19 7.86
N PHE A 84 -1.25 -4.48 7.26
CA PHE A 84 -1.06 -3.15 6.69
C PHE A 84 -0.82 -2.07 7.75
N CYS A 85 0.22 -1.26 7.51
CA CYS A 85 0.55 -0.12 8.35
C CYS A 85 1.28 0.96 7.52
N LEU A 86 0.98 2.23 7.82
CA LEU A 86 1.67 3.38 7.25
C LEU A 86 2.58 4.04 8.29
N VAL A 87 3.70 4.58 7.80
CA VAL A 87 4.68 5.32 8.59
C VAL A 87 5.10 6.60 7.88
N CYS A 88 5.42 7.62 8.67
CA CYS A 88 6.10 8.81 8.16
C CYS A 88 7.58 8.52 7.89
N PRO A 89 8.12 8.88 6.71
CA PRO A 89 9.56 8.81 6.48
C PRO A 89 10.31 9.80 7.39
N GLN A 90 11.47 9.39 7.90
CA GLN A 90 12.25 10.13 8.89
C GLN A 90 13.45 10.87 8.30
N SER A 91 13.84 10.56 7.05
CA SER A 91 14.99 11.17 6.40
C SER A 91 14.85 11.30 4.87
N PRO A 92 15.58 12.22 4.22
CA PRO A 92 15.64 12.30 2.77
C PRO A 92 16.09 11.00 2.09
N GLN A 93 16.98 10.25 2.74
CA GLN A 93 17.47 8.96 2.25
C GLN A 93 16.36 7.90 2.26
N GLU A 94 15.54 7.87 3.32
CA GLU A 94 14.36 7.00 3.36
C GLU A 94 13.33 7.38 2.29
N ILE A 95 13.08 8.68 2.09
CA ILE A 95 12.21 9.16 1.02
C ILE A 95 12.70 8.68 -0.35
N GLN A 96 14.00 8.87 -0.64
CA GLN A 96 14.60 8.44 -1.90
C GLN A 96 14.49 6.93 -2.11
N LYS A 97 14.73 6.14 -1.05
CA LYS A 97 14.58 4.68 -1.06
C LYS A 97 13.12 4.28 -1.31
N ALA A 98 12.17 4.90 -0.62
CA ALA A 98 10.75 4.59 -0.72
C ALA A 98 10.20 4.86 -2.13
N PHE A 99 10.62 5.97 -2.76
CA PHE A 99 10.35 6.22 -4.17
C PHE A 99 11.03 5.21 -5.10
N GLY A 100 12.24 4.75 -4.75
CA GLY A 100 12.92 3.68 -5.46
C GLY A 100 12.13 2.39 -5.48
N ILE A 101 11.62 1.96 -4.32
CA ILE A 101 10.78 0.77 -4.16
C ILE A 101 9.46 0.95 -4.92
N ARG A 102 8.82 2.12 -4.82
CA ARG A 102 7.60 2.43 -5.57
C ARG A 102 7.79 2.24 -7.08
N ARG A 103 8.91 2.71 -7.64
CA ARG A 103 9.24 2.49 -9.06
C ARG A 103 9.49 1.03 -9.42
N GLN A 104 10.06 0.23 -8.50
CA GLN A 104 10.25 -1.20 -8.75
C GLN A 104 8.92 -1.92 -8.91
N TRP A 105 7.92 -1.59 -8.07
CA TRP A 105 6.58 -2.15 -8.21
C TRP A 105 5.89 -1.77 -9.52
N VAL A 106 6.01 -0.51 -9.94
CA VAL A 106 5.50 -0.07 -11.25
C VAL A 106 6.14 -0.89 -12.38
N ARG A 107 7.47 -1.07 -12.35
CA ARG A 107 8.19 -1.89 -13.34
C ARG A 107 7.77 -3.36 -13.33
N LEU A 108 7.49 -3.93 -12.16
CA LEU A 108 6.97 -5.29 -12.06
C LEU A 108 5.63 -5.39 -12.79
N THR A 109 4.68 -4.49 -12.50
CA THR A 109 3.38 -4.48 -13.19
C THR A 109 3.49 -4.23 -14.69
N GLU A 110 4.43 -3.38 -15.13
CA GLU A 110 4.74 -3.19 -16.56
C GLU A 110 5.24 -4.49 -17.21
N GLN A 111 6.13 -5.23 -16.55
CA GLN A 111 6.64 -6.51 -17.07
C GLN A 111 5.56 -7.59 -17.13
N LEU A 112 4.67 -7.62 -16.14
CA LEU A 112 3.53 -8.53 -16.12
C LEU A 112 2.53 -8.18 -17.22
N THR A 113 2.18 -6.90 -17.37
CA THR A 113 1.24 -6.44 -18.41
C THR A 113 1.77 -6.64 -19.83
N ALA A 114 3.09 -6.67 -20.02
CA ALA A 114 3.72 -6.98 -21.30
C ALA A 114 3.54 -8.44 -21.76
N LYS A 115 3.04 -9.35 -20.90
CA LYS A 115 2.81 -10.74 -21.30
C LYS A 115 1.66 -10.88 -22.30
N PRO A 116 1.81 -11.73 -23.33
CA PRO A 116 0.89 -11.75 -24.46
C PRO A 116 -0.51 -12.26 -24.07
N THR A 117 -0.59 -13.25 -23.18
CA THR A 117 -1.87 -13.88 -22.84
C THR A 117 -2.41 -13.36 -21.51
N ALA A 118 -3.73 -13.10 -21.45
CA ALA A 118 -4.38 -12.61 -20.24
C ALA A 118 -4.28 -13.61 -19.07
N LEU A 119 -4.31 -14.91 -19.36
CA LEU A 119 -4.18 -15.94 -18.33
C LEU A 119 -2.76 -15.98 -17.76
N GLU A 120 -1.72 -15.87 -18.59
CA GLU A 120 -0.33 -15.78 -18.09
C GLU A 120 -0.15 -14.53 -17.21
N ARG A 121 -0.72 -13.38 -17.60
CA ARG A 121 -0.71 -12.17 -16.76
C ARG A 121 -1.31 -12.42 -15.38
N ALA A 122 -2.48 -13.05 -15.35
CA ALA A 122 -3.22 -13.38 -14.15
C ALA A 122 -2.47 -14.37 -13.25
N GLN A 123 -1.90 -15.44 -13.81
CA GLN A 123 -1.10 -16.40 -13.06
C GLN A 123 0.16 -15.76 -12.49
N MET A 124 0.89 -15.00 -13.32
CA MET A 124 2.12 -14.38 -12.87
C MET A 124 1.90 -13.34 -11.77
N ILE A 125 0.83 -12.53 -11.80
CA ILE A 125 0.57 -11.60 -10.68
C ILE A 125 0.29 -12.35 -9.38
N LEU A 126 -0.47 -13.45 -9.42
CA LEU A 126 -0.73 -14.29 -8.25
C LEU A 126 0.57 -14.89 -7.72
N THR A 127 1.36 -15.56 -8.57
CA THR A 127 2.65 -16.15 -8.18
C THR A 127 3.63 -15.11 -7.63
N GLN A 128 3.73 -13.94 -8.26
CA GLN A 128 4.60 -12.87 -7.76
C GLN A 128 4.11 -12.38 -6.39
N PHE A 129 2.80 -12.15 -6.23
CA PHE A 129 2.27 -11.69 -4.95
C PHE A 129 2.46 -12.71 -3.83
N GLU A 130 2.35 -14.01 -4.08
CA GLU A 130 2.62 -15.07 -3.09
C GLU A 130 4.09 -15.18 -2.65
N GLN A 131 5.02 -14.62 -3.41
CA GLN A 131 6.42 -14.52 -2.98
C GLN A 131 6.60 -13.41 -1.94
N TYR A 132 5.85 -12.32 -2.07
CA TYR A 132 5.95 -11.15 -1.19
C TYR A 132 4.98 -11.24 0.00
N LEU A 133 3.78 -11.74 -0.24
CA LEU A 133 2.67 -11.96 0.68
C LEU A 133 2.46 -13.47 0.85
N ASP A 134 1.84 -13.93 1.93
CA ASP A 134 1.43 -15.34 2.01
C ASP A 134 0.20 -15.63 1.13
N SER A 135 0.03 -16.89 0.74
CA SER A 135 -1.11 -17.33 -0.08
C SER A 135 -2.46 -17.02 0.56
N GLU A 136 -2.56 -17.04 1.89
CA GLU A 136 -3.80 -16.65 2.60
C GLU A 136 -4.13 -15.17 2.34
N THR A 137 -3.15 -14.29 2.48
CA THR A 137 -3.29 -12.86 2.17
C THR A 137 -3.66 -12.63 0.70
N VAL A 138 -2.98 -13.29 -0.24
CA VAL A 138 -3.29 -13.18 -1.68
C VAL A 138 -4.70 -13.67 -1.97
N ALA A 139 -5.15 -14.72 -1.27
CA ALA A 139 -6.49 -15.26 -1.43
C ALA A 139 -7.58 -14.22 -1.13
N GLN A 140 -7.34 -13.31 -0.17
CA GLN A 140 -8.27 -12.26 0.25
C GLN A 140 -8.32 -11.03 -0.67
N ILE A 141 -7.35 -10.88 -1.59
CA ILE A 141 -7.34 -9.70 -2.49
C ILE A 141 -8.48 -9.81 -3.50
N PRO A 142 -9.33 -8.78 -3.67
CA PRO A 142 -10.41 -8.79 -4.66
C PRO A 142 -9.92 -9.06 -6.08
N ASP A 143 -10.66 -9.88 -6.82
CA ASP A 143 -10.36 -10.21 -8.22
C ASP A 143 -10.30 -8.93 -9.08
N GLU A 144 -11.16 -7.95 -8.80
CA GLU A 144 -11.21 -6.65 -9.48
C GLU A 144 -9.92 -5.85 -9.31
N ALA A 145 -9.34 -5.88 -8.11
CA ALA A 145 -8.11 -5.15 -7.80
C ALA A 145 -6.91 -5.77 -8.54
N LEU A 146 -6.80 -7.10 -8.50
CA LEU A 146 -5.76 -7.84 -9.24
C LEU A 146 -5.93 -7.67 -10.75
N ALA A 147 -7.16 -7.71 -11.25
CA ALA A 147 -7.45 -7.54 -12.66
C ALA A 147 -7.02 -6.16 -13.18
N LEU A 148 -7.25 -5.10 -12.38
CA LEU A 148 -6.82 -3.74 -12.70
C LEU A 148 -5.29 -3.55 -12.67
N LEU A 149 -4.56 -4.31 -11.85
CA LEU A 149 -3.09 -4.26 -11.80
C LEU A 149 -2.44 -4.79 -13.09
N VAL A 150 -3.07 -5.78 -13.74
CA VAL A 150 -2.47 -6.46 -14.92
C VAL A 150 -3.31 -6.39 -16.20
N GLY A 151 -4.34 -5.55 -16.24
CA GLY A 151 -5.13 -5.30 -17.45
C GLY A 151 -5.81 -6.56 -17.97
N VAL A 152 -6.58 -7.24 -17.11
CA VAL A 152 -7.40 -8.41 -17.46
C VAL A 152 -8.81 -8.25 -16.92
N PHE A 153 -9.70 -9.21 -17.20
CA PHE A 153 -11.02 -9.25 -16.58
C PHE A 153 -10.96 -9.99 -15.23
N PRO A 154 -11.81 -9.64 -14.25
CA PRO A 154 -11.88 -10.34 -12.95
C PRO A 154 -12.07 -11.85 -13.09
N GLN A 155 -12.88 -12.28 -14.07
CA GLN A 155 -13.08 -13.70 -14.39
C GLN A 155 -11.80 -14.43 -14.83
N THR A 156 -10.83 -13.72 -15.41
CA THR A 156 -9.52 -14.28 -15.76
C THR A 156 -8.68 -14.54 -14.52
N ILE A 157 -8.72 -13.64 -13.52
CA ILE A 157 -8.08 -13.86 -12.21
C ILE A 157 -8.71 -15.08 -11.53
N ARG A 158 -10.04 -15.18 -11.54
CA ARG A 158 -10.76 -16.31 -10.96
C ARG A 158 -10.39 -17.64 -11.61
N ALA A 159 -10.26 -17.66 -12.94
CA ALA A 159 -9.81 -18.84 -13.66
C ALA A 159 -8.36 -19.22 -13.28
N ALA A 160 -7.45 -18.25 -13.17
CA ALA A 160 -6.08 -18.50 -12.75
C ALA A 160 -6.01 -19.12 -11.34
N ARG A 161 -6.78 -18.59 -10.37
CA ARG A 161 -6.89 -19.14 -9.00
C ARG A 161 -7.38 -20.60 -8.96
N GLN A 162 -8.13 -21.06 -9.96
CA GLN A 162 -8.65 -22.43 -10.03
C GLN A 162 -7.68 -23.42 -10.67
N ILE A 163 -6.66 -22.94 -11.37
CA ILE A 163 -5.65 -23.79 -12.03
C ILE A 163 -4.55 -24.17 -11.04
N ASP A 164 -4.22 -23.26 -10.12
CA ASP A 164 -3.15 -23.44 -9.12
C ASP A 164 -3.63 -24.19 -7.85
N ASN A 165 -4.94 -24.46 -7.72
CA ASN A 165 -5.55 -25.30 -6.68
C ASN A 165 -5.84 -26.71 -7.20
#